data_AF-A0A382KX39-F1
#
_entry.id   AF-A0A382KX39-F1
#
_cell.length_a   1.000
_cell.length_b   1.000
_cell.length_c   1.000
_cell.angle_alpha   90.00
_cell.angle_beta   90.00
_cell.angle_gamma   90.00
#
_symmetry.space_group_name_H-M   'P 1'
#
loop_
_entity.id
_entity.type
_entity.pdbx_description
1 polymer ?
#
loop_
_entity_poly.entity_id
_entity_poly.type
_entity_poly.pdbx_seq_one_letter_code
_entity_poly.pdbx_strand_id
1 'polypeptide(L)' 'MESTDTDWYRQHFNEDYRTLYAARNDEEAEAQAAFASERLGIRPGDMVLDLCCGHGRHLEAFARRS' A
#
# COMPACT_ATOMS: atom_id res chain seq x y z
N MET A 1 18.61 -0.97 -27.86
CA MET A 1 17.84 0.28 -27.95
C MET A 1 16.72 0.15 -26.93
N GLU A 2 16.86 0.77 -25.77
CA GLU A 2 15.82 0.76 -24.74
C GLU A 2 14.56 1.40 -25.31
N SER A 3 13.49 0.62 -25.37
CA SER A 3 12.16 1.13 -25.68
C SER A 3 11.71 1.97 -24.49
N THR A 4 11.75 3.31 -24.63
CA THR A 4 11.07 4.23 -23.72
C THR A 4 9.59 4.19 -24.04
N ASP A 5 8.95 3.09 -23.67
CA ASP A 5 7.51 2.95 -23.82
C ASP A 5 6.82 3.95 -22.89
N THR A 6 6.29 5.03 -23.47
CA THR A 6 5.65 6.14 -22.75
C THR A 6 4.41 5.69 -21.96
N ASP A 7 3.88 4.49 -22.24
CA ASP A 7 2.67 3.94 -21.64
C ASP A 7 2.92 2.72 -20.73
N TRP A 8 4.15 2.56 -20.22
CA TRP A 8 4.51 1.45 -19.32
C TRP A 8 3.53 1.24 -18.16
N TYR A 9 2.96 2.33 -17.62
CA TYR A 9 2.01 2.27 -16.50
C TYR A 9 0.69 1.62 -16.91
N ARG A 10 0.22 1.83 -18.15
CA ARG A 10 -0.99 1.17 -18.65
C ARG A 10 -0.78 -0.34 -18.79
N GLN A 11 0.42 -0.74 -19.18
CA GLN A 11 0.78 -2.15 -19.33
C GLN A 11 0.92 -2.84 -17.96
N HIS A 12 1.49 -2.17 -16.96
CA HIS A 12 1.71 -2.73 -15.63
C HIS A 12 0.47 -2.69 -14.73
N PHE A 13 -0.34 -1.63 -14.81
CA PHE A 13 -1.56 -1.44 -14.00
C PHE A 13 -2.82 -1.73 -14.82
N ASN A 14 -2.84 -2.87 -15.50
CA ASN A 14 -3.98 -3.31 -16.29
C ASN A 14 -5.00 -4.10 -15.44
N GLU A 15 -5.99 -4.71 -16.08
CA GLU A 15 -7.07 -5.44 -15.41
C GLU A 15 -6.57 -6.64 -14.57
N ASP A 16 -5.45 -7.25 -14.96
CA ASP A 16 -4.84 -8.38 -14.26
C ASP A 16 -4.11 -7.95 -12.98
N TYR A 17 -3.84 -6.66 -12.80
CA TYR A 17 -3.16 -6.13 -11.62
C TYR A 17 -3.87 -6.53 -10.32
N ARG A 18 -5.21 -6.55 -10.32
CA ARG A 18 -6.00 -6.98 -9.16
C ARG A 18 -5.85 -8.46 -8.87
N THR A 19 -5.75 -9.28 -9.91
CA THR A 19 -5.58 -10.74 -9.80
C THR A 19 -4.19 -11.10 -9.28
N LEU A 20 -3.15 -10.47 -9.84
CA LEU A 20 -1.75 -10.71 -9.45
C LEU A 20 -1.48 -10.31 -8.00
N TYR A 21 -2.15 -9.28 -7.50
CA TYR A 21 -2.01 -8.80 -6.13
C TYR A 21 -3.15 -9.20 -5.19
N ALA A 22 -4.03 -10.12 -5.61
CA ALA A 22 -5.15 -10.60 -4.79
C ALA A 22 -4.70 -11.28 -3.48
N ALA A 23 -3.49 -11.82 -3.44
CA ALA A 23 -2.92 -12.44 -2.25
C ALA A 23 -2.61 -11.45 -1.12
N ARG A 24 -2.52 -10.14 -1.42
CA ARG A 24 -2.34 -9.11 -0.40
C ARG A 24 -3.63 -8.94 0.38
N ASN A 25 -3.60 -9.25 1.66
CA ASN A 25 -4.78 -9.22 2.51
C ASN A 25 -4.66 -8.22 3.67
N ASP A 26 -5.76 -8.07 4.40
CA ASP A 26 -5.88 -7.13 5.51
C ASP A 26 -5.04 -7.55 6.73
N GLU A 27 -4.86 -8.85 6.97
CA GLU A 27 -4.03 -9.35 8.06
C GLU A 27 -2.56 -8.96 7.88
N GLU A 28 -2.03 -9.09 6.66
CA GLU A 28 -0.70 -8.60 6.31
C GLU A 28 -0.59 -7.08 6.46
N ALA A 29 -1.66 -6.34 6.11
CA ALA A 29 -1.69 -4.88 6.26
C ALA A 29 -1.60 -4.47 7.73
N GLU A 30 -2.32 -5.16 8.60
CA GLU A 30 -2.30 -4.95 10.04
C GLU A 30 -0.92 -5.23 10.65
N ALA A 31 -0.29 -6.35 10.28
CA ALA A 31 1.06 -6.66 10.74
C ALA A 31 2.08 -5.62 10.26
N GLN A 32 1.98 -5.17 9.01
CA GLN A 32 2.85 -4.16 8.41
C GLN A 32 2.67 -2.78 9.06
N ALA A 33 1.42 -2.37 9.32
CA ALA A 33 1.11 -1.12 10.01
C ALA A 33 1.61 -1.14 11.46
N ALA A 34 1.42 -2.26 12.18
CA ALA A 34 1.96 -2.44 13.53
C ALA A 34 3.48 -2.27 13.57
N PHE A 35 4.18 -2.97 12.66
CA PHE A 35 5.62 -2.89 12.52
C PHE A 35 6.07 -1.46 12.21
N ALA A 36 5.45 -0.79 11.23
CA ALA A 36 5.78 0.58 10.89
C ALA A 36 5.57 1.54 12.07
N SER A 37 4.46 1.43 12.80
CA SER A 37 4.21 2.25 13.99
C SER A 37 5.27 2.07 15.07
N GLU A 38 5.69 0.83 15.34
CA GLU A 38 6.74 0.55 16.30
C GLU A 38 8.09 1.13 15.85
N ARG A 39 8.48 0.90 14.59
CA ARG A 39 9.81 1.26 14.08
C ARG A 39 9.97 2.76 13.85
N LEU A 40 8.89 3.45 13.49
CA LEU A 40 8.89 4.89 13.23
C LEU A 40 8.42 5.70 14.45
N GLY A 41 7.94 5.03 15.50
CA GLY A 41 7.45 5.69 16.71
C GLY A 41 6.18 6.51 16.49
N ILE A 42 5.30 6.06 15.59
CA ILE A 42 4.02 6.72 15.27
C ILE A 42 3.10 6.63 16.49
N ARG A 43 2.50 7.76 16.87
CA ARG A 43 1.61 7.88 18.03
C ARG A 43 0.20 8.32 17.60
N PRO A 44 -0.82 8.05 18.44
CA PRO A 44 -2.14 8.66 18.27
C PRO A 44 -2.04 10.17 18.09
N GLY A 45 -2.69 10.68 17.05
CA GLY A 45 -2.65 12.11 16.68
C GLY A 45 -1.54 12.51 15.69
N ASP A 46 -0.57 11.63 15.38
CA ASP A 46 0.38 11.87 14.30
C ASP A 46 -0.29 11.75 12.93
N MET A 47 0.20 12.50 11.94
CA MET A 47 -0.28 12.41 10.56
C MET A 47 0.58 11.46 9.73
N VAL A 48 -0.04 10.47 9.10
CA VAL A 48 0.60 9.48 8.22
C VAL A 48 0.06 9.61 6.80
N LEU A 49 0.96 9.57 5.81
CA LEU A 49 0.60 9.55 4.39
C LEU A 49 0.81 8.15 3.82
N ASP A 50 -0.28 7.50 3.38
CA ASP A 50 -0.23 6.24 2.64
C ASP A 50 -0.09 6.52 1.13
N LEU A 51 1.16 6.53 0.64
CA LEU A 51 1.47 6.80 -0.76
C LEU A 51 1.38 5.53 -1.61
N CYS A 52 0.74 5.63 -2.78
CA CYS A 52 0.45 4.48 -3.66
C CYS A 52 -0.46 3.43 -2.98
N CYS A 53 -1.43 3.89 -2.19
CA CYS A 53 -2.26 3.09 -1.29
C CYS A 53 -3.12 1.99 -1.96
N GLY A 54 -3.29 2.03 -3.28
CA GLY A 54 -4.10 1.04 -4.00
C GLY A 54 -5.54 1.01 -3.49
N HIS A 55 -5.98 -0.12 -2.92
CA HIS A 55 -7.30 -0.24 -2.29
C HIS A 55 -7.37 0.24 -0.83
N GLY A 56 -6.26 0.74 -0.25
CA GLY A 56 -6.28 1.41 1.05
C GLY A 56 -6.16 0.50 2.29
N ARG A 57 -5.73 -0.76 2.13
CA ARG A 57 -5.61 -1.72 3.26
C ARG A 57 -4.74 -1.22 4.41
N HIS A 58 -3.66 -0.49 4.12
CA HIS A 58 -2.78 0.09 5.13
C HIS A 58 -3.39 1.31 5.78
N LEU A 59 -4.01 2.19 5.00
CA LEU A 59 -4.79 3.31 5.53
C LEU A 59 -5.83 2.85 6.54
N GLU A 60 -6.60 1.80 6.23
CA GLU A 60 -7.55 1.23 7.19
C GLU A 60 -6.87 0.69 8.45
N ALA A 61 -5.78 -0.06 8.30
CA ALA A 61 -5.03 -0.60 9.43
C ALA A 61 -4.47 0.52 10.34
N PHE A 62 -3.96 1.62 9.77
CA PHE A 62 -3.51 2.78 10.55
C PHE A 62 -4.69 3.53 11.21
N ALA A 63 -5.81 3.69 10.51
CA ALA A 63 -7.00 4.37 11.05
C ALA A 63 -7.58 3.63 12.27
N ARG A 64 -7.56 2.29 12.29
CA ARG A 64 -8.00 1.49 13.46
C ARG A 64 -7.06 1.61 14.67
N ARG A 65 -5.84 2.12 14.48
CA ARG A 65 -4.79 2.29 15.51
C ARG A 65 -4.65 3.73 16.01
N SER A 66 -5.40 4.66 15.41
CA SER A 66 -5.34 6.10 15.65
C SER A 66 -6.05 6.50 16.94
#